data_AF-A0A8J5YIE1-F1
#
_entry.id   AF-A0A8J5YIE1-F1
#
_cell.length_a   1.000
_cell.length_b   1.000
_cell.length_c   1.000
_cell.angle_alpha   90.00
_cell.angle_beta   90.00
_cell.angle_gamma   90.00
#
_symmetry.space_group_name_H-M   'P 1'
#
loop_
_entity.id
_entity.type
_entity.pdbx_description
1 polymer ?
#
loop_
_entity_poly.entity_id
_entity_poly.type
_entity_poly.pdbx_seq_one_letter_code
_entity_poly.pdbx_strand_id
1 'polypeptide(L)'
;MAWLTRFLTAVAFLAVGVIFSPETFGSKSDGSISPILSTSIKLAHLLCFATAWGTALWVTFIGGILMFKYLPRHQFGNLQSKMFPAYFSMVGVCCAVSAAAFGYMHPWKSATTTEKYQLGFLVSAFAFNLINLFVFTPMTIEMMKHRHKVEREENIGNEIGGSKNQEVAKKNPKLAAMNKKFGMIHGLSSLINLMSFGVLAMHTWYLAEKACRLRGGMRDLGGFCFSLILPKPSRLLAVSVTVLLGSIFVHNWSLLFFA
;
A
#
# COMPACT_ATOMS: atom_id res chain seq x y z
N MET A 1 17.78 11.47 -12.72
CA MET A 1 16.34 11.85 -12.69
C MET A 1 15.53 11.34 -11.50
N ALA A 2 16.01 10.40 -10.66
CA ALA A 2 15.25 9.93 -9.48
C ALA A 2 15.04 10.97 -8.37
N TRP A 3 15.89 12.01 -8.31
CA TRP A 3 15.71 13.14 -7.39
C TRP A 3 14.52 14.02 -7.80
N LEU A 4 14.30 14.20 -9.10
CA LEU A 4 13.19 15.02 -9.60
C LEU A 4 11.83 14.39 -9.30
N THR A 5 11.70 13.07 -9.48
CA THR A 5 10.47 12.36 -9.10
C THR A 5 10.23 12.40 -7.60
N ARG A 6 11.28 12.24 -6.78
CA ARG A 6 11.18 12.38 -5.31
C ARG A 6 10.81 13.79 -4.87
N PHE A 7 11.36 14.81 -5.54
CA PHE A 7 11.03 16.21 -5.29
C PHE A 7 9.59 16.53 -5.70
N LEU A 8 9.14 16.10 -6.88
CA LEU A 8 7.76 16.23 -7.34
C LEU A 8 6.77 15.55 -6.40
N THR A 9 7.11 14.36 -5.89
CA THR A 9 6.30 13.66 -4.88
C THR A 9 6.23 14.46 -3.57
N ALA A 10 7.35 15.01 -3.10
CA ALA A 10 7.38 15.88 -1.91
C ALA A 10 6.56 17.17 -2.09
N VAL A 11 6.68 17.81 -3.25
CA VAL A 11 5.90 19.00 -3.62
C VAL A 11 4.42 18.66 -3.73
N ALA A 12 4.05 17.50 -4.29
CA ALA A 12 2.67 17.04 -4.31
C ALA A 12 2.11 16.84 -2.89
N PHE A 13 2.91 16.29 -1.97
CA PHE A 13 2.49 16.16 -0.56
C PHE A 13 2.27 17.50 0.13
N LEU A 14 3.16 18.47 -0.10
CA LEU A 14 3.01 19.82 0.43
C LEU A 14 1.81 20.53 -0.20
N ALA A 15 1.62 20.40 -1.52
CA ALA A 15 0.51 20.99 -2.24
C ALA A 15 -0.84 20.43 -1.73
N VAL A 16 -0.93 19.13 -1.46
CA VAL A 16 -2.13 18.54 -0.85
C VAL A 16 -2.36 19.13 0.55
N GLY A 17 -1.33 19.22 1.39
CA GLY A 17 -1.46 19.83 2.72
C GLY A 17 -1.93 21.29 2.69
N VAL A 18 -1.43 22.07 1.72
CA VAL A 18 -1.84 23.47 1.51
C VAL A 18 -3.25 23.55 0.96
N ILE A 19 -3.59 22.78 -0.07
CA ILE A 19 -4.93 22.75 -0.67
C ILE A 19 -5.96 22.43 0.41
N PHE A 20 -5.77 21.39 1.22
CA PHE A 20 -6.73 21.02 2.25
C PHE A 20 -6.58 21.82 3.57
N SER A 21 -5.76 22.88 3.60
CA SER A 21 -5.63 23.73 4.79
C SER A 21 -6.94 24.48 5.04
N PRO A 22 -7.45 24.50 6.29
CA PRO A 22 -8.68 25.22 6.64
C PRO A 22 -8.65 26.70 6.26
N GLU A 23 -7.46 27.31 6.20
CA GLU A 23 -7.27 28.72 5.86
C GLU A 23 -7.28 29.00 4.35
N THR A 24 -6.96 28.00 3.52
CA THR A 24 -6.91 28.15 2.05
C THR A 24 -8.31 28.14 1.43
N PHE A 25 -9.27 27.50 2.10
CA PHE A 25 -10.68 27.57 1.73
C PHE A 25 -11.44 28.45 2.71
N GLY A 26 -11.34 29.76 2.48
CA GLY A 26 -12.01 30.79 3.25
C GLY A 26 -13.43 30.39 3.65
N SER A 27 -13.65 30.33 4.96
CA SER A 27 -14.97 30.24 5.55
C SER A 27 -15.83 31.37 4.98
N LYS A 28 -16.98 31.07 4.37
CA LYS A 28 -18.06 32.07 4.35
C LYS A 28 -18.35 32.45 5.81
N SER A 29 -18.81 33.68 6.02
CA SER A 29 -18.98 34.35 7.32
C SER A 29 -19.68 33.55 8.43
N ASP A 30 -20.29 32.41 8.11
CA ASP A 30 -21.15 31.63 9.00
C ASP A 30 -20.59 30.23 9.33
N GLY A 31 -19.34 29.91 8.94
CA GLY A 31 -18.68 28.65 9.30
C GLY A 31 -19.18 27.39 8.56
N SER A 32 -20.03 27.53 7.54
CA SER A 32 -20.57 26.40 6.77
C SER A 32 -19.77 26.12 5.48
N ILE A 33 -19.41 24.84 5.28
CA ILE A 33 -18.73 24.35 4.07
C ILE A 33 -19.75 24.33 2.91
N SER A 34 -19.41 24.91 1.76
CA SER A 34 -20.24 24.85 0.55
C SER A 34 -20.54 23.38 0.17
N PRO A 35 -21.79 23.03 -0.21
CA PRO A 35 -22.15 21.66 -0.58
C PRO A 35 -21.30 21.11 -1.73
N ILE A 36 -20.87 21.97 -2.66
CA ILE A 36 -19.96 21.62 -3.76
C ILE A 36 -18.60 21.20 -3.20
N LEU A 37 -18.03 22.00 -2.28
CA LEU A 37 -16.74 21.71 -1.66
C LEU A 37 -16.78 20.40 -0.86
N SER A 38 -17.84 20.18 -0.07
CA SER A 38 -18.02 18.93 0.68
C SER A 38 -18.05 17.70 -0.25
N THR A 39 -18.80 17.79 -1.36
CA THR A 39 -18.86 16.73 -2.37
C THR A 39 -17.50 16.50 -3.03
N SER A 40 -16.79 17.56 -3.43
CA SER A 40 -15.45 17.45 -4.04
C SER A 40 -14.45 16.78 -3.10
N ILE A 41 -14.46 17.11 -1.81
CA ILE A 41 -13.56 16.51 -0.80
C ILE A 41 -13.88 15.02 -0.61
N LYS A 42 -15.17 14.65 -0.53
CA LYS A 42 -15.61 13.25 -0.45
C LYS A 42 -15.18 12.45 -1.69
N LEU A 43 -15.34 13.02 -2.88
CA LEU A 43 -14.92 12.40 -4.13
C LEU A 43 -13.40 12.24 -4.20
N ALA A 44 -12.64 13.25 -3.82
CA ALA A 44 -11.18 13.19 -3.79
C ALA A 44 -10.69 12.11 -2.83
N HIS A 45 -11.28 12.02 -1.63
CA HIS A 45 -11.02 10.96 -0.67
C HIS A 45 -11.30 9.58 -1.28
N LEU A 46 -12.51 9.36 -1.83
CA LEU A 46 -12.92 8.06 -2.32
C LEU A 46 -12.09 7.60 -3.53
N LEU A 47 -11.81 8.50 -4.48
CA LEU A 47 -11.01 8.20 -5.66
C LEU A 47 -9.56 7.86 -5.30
N CYS A 48 -8.94 8.66 -4.43
CA CYS A 48 -7.57 8.39 -3.98
C CYS A 48 -7.51 7.09 -3.17
N PHE A 49 -8.44 6.91 -2.23
CA PHE A 49 -8.50 5.70 -1.42
C PHE A 49 -8.69 4.44 -2.26
N ALA A 50 -9.64 4.45 -3.20
CA ALA A 50 -9.88 3.32 -4.10
C ALA A 50 -8.65 3.02 -4.98
N THR A 51 -7.96 4.06 -5.45
CA THR A 51 -6.72 3.92 -6.23
C THR A 51 -5.61 3.28 -5.38
N ALA A 52 -5.41 3.74 -4.14
CA ALA A 52 -4.43 3.17 -3.22
C ALA A 52 -4.73 1.70 -2.91
N TRP A 53 -5.98 1.39 -2.55
CA TRP A 53 -6.42 0.03 -2.25
C TRP A 53 -6.25 -0.92 -3.42
N GLY A 54 -6.77 -0.56 -4.59
CA GLY A 54 -6.70 -1.39 -5.80
C GLY A 54 -5.26 -1.63 -6.26
N THR A 55 -4.42 -0.58 -6.22
CA THR A 55 -3.01 -0.70 -6.58
C THR A 55 -2.27 -1.60 -5.59
N ALA A 56 -2.44 -1.39 -4.29
CA ALA A 56 -1.78 -2.19 -3.26
C ALA A 56 -2.18 -3.68 -3.36
N LEU A 57 -3.45 -3.96 -3.61
CA LEU A 57 -3.94 -5.32 -3.84
C LEU A 57 -3.27 -5.94 -5.09
N TRP A 58 -3.34 -5.24 -6.22
CA TRP A 58 -2.81 -5.76 -7.48
C TRP A 58 -1.31 -6.00 -7.42
N VAL A 59 -0.52 -5.01 -7.00
CA VAL A 59 0.95 -5.11 -7.00
C VAL A 59 1.43 -6.16 -6.01
N THR A 60 0.84 -6.24 -4.82
CA THR A 60 1.31 -7.13 -3.75
C THR A 60 0.95 -8.58 -4.01
N PHE A 61 -0.30 -8.86 -4.42
CA PHE A 61 -0.81 -10.23 -4.47
C PHE A 61 -0.93 -10.83 -5.87
N ILE A 62 -0.93 -10.00 -6.93
CA ILE A 62 -1.13 -10.48 -8.30
C ILE A 62 0.12 -10.21 -9.13
N GLY A 63 0.45 -8.94 -9.36
CA GLY A 63 1.56 -8.50 -10.18
C GLY A 63 2.90 -9.07 -9.70
N GLY A 64 3.20 -8.95 -8.40
CA GLY A 64 4.44 -9.49 -7.82
C GLY A 64 4.64 -10.97 -8.07
N ILE A 65 3.59 -11.78 -7.88
CA ILE A 65 3.63 -13.24 -8.04
C ILE A 65 3.78 -13.62 -9.53
N LEU A 66 3.01 -12.98 -10.42
CA LEU A 66 3.11 -13.23 -11.85
C LEU A 66 4.50 -12.90 -12.38
N MET A 67 5.04 -11.73 -12.02
CA MET A 67 6.37 -11.34 -12.47
C MET A 67 7.46 -12.29 -11.94
N PHE A 68 7.37 -12.75 -10.70
CA PHE A 68 8.33 -13.72 -10.15
C PHE A 68 8.25 -15.08 -10.86
N LYS A 69 7.05 -15.53 -11.21
CA LYS A 69 6.85 -16.85 -11.85
C LYS A 69 7.26 -16.89 -13.31
N TYR A 70 7.14 -15.77 -14.04
CA TYR A 70 7.24 -15.77 -15.50
C TYR A 70 8.40 -14.94 -16.06
N LEU A 71 9.06 -14.09 -15.27
CA LEU A 71 10.22 -13.33 -15.75
C LEU A 71 11.54 -13.95 -15.29
N PRO A 72 12.59 -13.91 -16.14
CA PRO A 72 13.96 -14.18 -15.72
C PRO A 72 14.36 -13.30 -14.52
N ARG A 73 15.12 -13.86 -13.57
CA ARG A 73 15.52 -13.21 -12.30
C ARG A 73 16.05 -11.78 -12.47
N HIS A 74 16.97 -11.55 -13.41
CA HIS A 74 17.52 -10.21 -13.63
C HIS A 74 16.51 -9.24 -14.24
N GLN A 75 15.65 -9.71 -15.14
CA GLN A 75 14.58 -8.89 -15.71
C GLN A 75 13.53 -8.52 -14.66
N PHE A 76 13.15 -9.49 -13.83
CA PHE A 76 12.27 -9.28 -12.67
C PHE A 76 12.82 -8.19 -11.73
N GLY A 77 14.07 -8.32 -11.27
CA GLY A 77 14.70 -7.34 -10.38
C GLY A 77 14.79 -5.95 -11.01
N ASN A 78 15.13 -5.89 -12.31
CA ASN A 78 15.20 -4.62 -13.04
C ASN A 78 13.83 -3.95 -13.17
N LEU A 79 12.78 -4.70 -13.51
CA LEU A 79 11.41 -4.20 -13.60
C LEU A 79 10.93 -3.69 -12.24
N GLN A 80 11.14 -4.46 -11.18
CA GLN A 80 10.82 -4.07 -9.81
C GLN A 80 11.52 -2.78 -9.37
N SER A 81 12.79 -2.58 -9.78
CA SER A 81 13.54 -1.35 -9.46
C SER A 81 12.92 -0.06 -10.02
N LYS A 82 12.09 -0.18 -11.05
CA LYS A 82 11.35 0.94 -11.66
C LYS A 82 9.93 1.03 -11.14
N MET A 83 9.28 -0.12 -10.97
CA MET A 83 7.89 -0.22 -10.55
C MET A 83 7.70 0.20 -9.09
N PHE A 84 8.52 -0.28 -8.15
CA PHE A 84 8.31 0.00 -6.72
C PHE A 84 8.38 1.48 -6.34
N PRO A 85 9.34 2.28 -6.85
CA PRO A 85 9.31 3.73 -6.62
C PRO A 85 8.02 4.40 -7.10
N ALA A 86 7.52 4.01 -8.28
CA ALA A 86 6.26 4.57 -8.81
C ALA A 86 5.06 4.12 -7.96
N TYR A 87 5.02 2.85 -7.59
CA TYR A 87 4.00 2.26 -6.72
C TYR A 87 3.91 2.97 -5.36
N PHE A 88 5.01 3.01 -4.59
CA PHE A 88 5.01 3.61 -3.26
C PHE A 88 4.76 5.12 -3.30
N SER A 89 5.19 5.80 -4.37
CA SER A 89 4.85 7.21 -4.59
C SER A 89 3.35 7.41 -4.82
N MET A 90 2.75 6.64 -5.72
CA MET A 90 1.32 6.76 -6.05
C MET A 90 0.44 6.44 -4.84
N VAL A 91 0.70 5.29 -4.18
CA VAL A 91 -0.04 4.91 -2.96
C VAL A 91 0.19 5.93 -1.86
N GLY A 92 1.42 6.43 -1.68
CA GLY A 92 1.72 7.51 -0.74
C GLY A 92 0.88 8.76 -0.98
N VAL A 93 0.86 9.29 -2.22
CA VAL A 93 0.06 10.47 -2.61
C VAL A 93 -1.41 10.25 -2.36
N CYS A 94 -1.94 9.11 -2.78
CA CYS A 94 -3.33 8.75 -2.56
C CYS A 94 -3.68 8.66 -1.07
N CYS A 95 -2.82 8.06 -0.23
CA CYS A 95 -3.00 8.00 1.21
C CYS A 95 -2.97 9.39 1.85
N ALA A 96 -2.07 10.28 1.40
CA ALA A 96 -1.99 11.65 1.91
C ALA A 96 -3.25 12.47 1.58
N VAL A 97 -3.74 12.40 0.34
CA VAL A 97 -5.01 13.05 -0.05
C VAL A 97 -6.17 12.47 0.75
N SER A 98 -6.22 11.14 0.89
CA SER A 98 -7.28 10.47 1.64
C SER A 98 -7.27 10.88 3.11
N ALA A 99 -6.10 10.94 3.75
CA ALA A 99 -5.94 11.37 5.13
C ALA A 99 -6.32 12.85 5.32
N ALA A 100 -5.85 13.73 4.42
CA ALA A 100 -6.16 15.16 4.47
C ALA A 100 -7.67 15.41 4.29
N ALA A 101 -8.29 14.81 3.28
CA ALA A 101 -9.72 14.90 3.05
C ALA A 101 -10.53 14.31 4.21
N PHE A 102 -10.10 13.17 4.77
CA PHE A 102 -10.77 12.54 5.91
C PHE A 102 -10.67 13.40 7.18
N GLY A 103 -9.49 13.94 7.48
CA GLY A 103 -9.25 14.84 8.62
C GLY A 103 -10.00 16.16 8.49
N TYR A 104 -10.11 16.70 7.28
CA TYR A 104 -10.90 17.90 7.02
C TYR A 104 -12.41 17.66 7.28
N MET A 105 -12.94 16.52 6.84
CA MET A 105 -14.34 16.16 7.06
C MET A 105 -14.66 15.78 8.51
N HIS A 106 -13.66 15.37 9.30
CA HIS A 106 -13.82 14.95 10.69
C HIS A 106 -12.84 15.72 11.59
N PRO A 107 -13.12 17.00 11.91
CA PRO A 107 -12.24 17.82 12.74
C PRO A 107 -11.95 17.16 14.08
N TRP A 108 -10.70 17.17 14.52
CA TRP A 108 -10.25 16.40 15.69
C TRP A 108 -11.06 16.63 16.98
N LYS A 109 -11.52 17.87 17.20
CA LYS A 109 -12.30 18.25 18.39
C LYS A 109 -13.70 17.64 18.40
N SER A 110 -14.32 17.44 17.23
CA SER A 110 -15.68 16.92 17.08
C SER A 110 -15.72 15.46 16.58
N ALA A 111 -14.59 14.91 16.13
CA ALA A 111 -14.50 13.54 15.63
C ALA A 111 -14.71 12.51 16.74
N THR A 112 -15.46 11.46 16.40
CA THR A 112 -15.63 10.27 17.26
C THR A 112 -14.29 9.54 17.45
N THR A 113 -14.20 8.73 18.50
CA THR A 113 -13.03 7.87 18.74
C THR A 113 -12.72 6.99 17.53
N THR A 114 -13.74 6.41 16.88
CA THR A 114 -13.57 5.60 15.68
C THR A 114 -12.97 6.42 14.53
N GLU A 115 -13.47 7.63 14.27
CA GLU A 115 -12.94 8.50 13.21
C GLU A 115 -11.48 8.90 13.47
N LYS A 116 -11.10 9.15 14.73
CA LYS A 116 -9.70 9.42 15.09
C LYS A 116 -8.79 8.23 14.77
N TYR A 117 -9.20 7.01 15.09
CA TYR A 117 -8.45 5.80 14.71
C TYR A 117 -8.37 5.62 13.19
N GLN A 118 -9.45 5.89 12.45
CA GLN A 118 -9.45 5.80 10.99
C GLN A 118 -8.48 6.81 10.35
N LEU A 119 -8.43 8.03 10.86
CA LEU A 119 -7.41 9.00 10.45
C LEU A 119 -6.00 8.49 10.77
N GLY A 120 -5.79 7.92 11.95
CA GLY A 120 -4.53 7.28 12.34
C GLY A 120 -4.10 6.15 11.40
N PHE A 121 -5.04 5.33 10.93
CA PHE A 121 -4.78 4.26 9.95
C PHE A 121 -4.38 4.80 8.57
N LEU A 122 -5.02 5.88 8.09
CA LEU A 122 -4.64 6.51 6.83
C LEU A 122 -3.25 7.17 6.92
N VAL A 123 -2.96 7.82 8.04
CA VAL A 123 -1.65 8.44 8.30
C VAL A 123 -0.55 7.37 8.44
N SER A 124 -0.83 6.24 9.09
CA SER A 124 0.15 5.14 9.18
C SER A 124 0.38 4.47 7.83
N ALA A 125 -0.67 4.28 7.01
CA ALA A 125 -0.53 3.81 5.63
C ALA A 125 0.40 4.72 4.83
N PHE A 126 0.19 6.04 4.93
CA PHE A 126 1.04 7.04 4.32
C PHE A 126 2.50 6.91 4.80
N ALA A 127 2.73 6.84 6.11
CA ALA A 127 4.07 6.70 6.68
C ALA A 127 4.78 5.41 6.23
N PHE A 128 4.09 4.28 6.20
CA PHE A 128 4.65 3.01 5.72
C PHE A 128 5.07 3.08 4.24
N ASN A 129 4.27 3.75 3.39
CA ASN A 129 4.65 3.97 1.99
C ASN A 129 5.87 4.88 1.86
N LEU A 130 5.99 5.94 2.67
CA LEU A 130 7.17 6.80 2.68
C LEU A 130 8.42 6.07 3.13
N ILE A 131 8.34 5.29 4.20
CA ILE A 131 9.46 4.48 4.69
C ILE A 131 9.92 3.51 3.60
N ASN A 132 8.99 2.85 2.91
CA ASN A 132 9.33 2.00 1.77
C ASN A 132 9.93 2.78 0.60
N LEU A 133 9.40 3.96 0.24
CA LEU A 133 9.88 4.77 -0.87
C LEU A 133 11.27 5.36 -0.63
N PHE A 134 11.53 5.85 0.57
CA PHE A 134 12.72 6.61 0.90
C PHE A 134 13.84 5.77 1.50
N VAL A 135 13.51 4.69 2.23
CA VAL A 135 14.50 3.87 2.95
C VAL A 135 14.68 2.51 2.28
N PHE A 136 13.63 1.70 2.22
CA PHE A 136 13.81 0.30 1.83
C PHE A 136 13.99 0.10 0.32
N THR A 137 13.19 0.78 -0.51
CA THR A 137 13.30 0.68 -1.98
C THR A 137 14.71 1.00 -2.50
N PRO A 138 15.35 2.14 -2.16
CA PRO A 138 16.70 2.40 -2.64
C PRO A 138 17.71 1.38 -2.12
N MET A 139 17.59 0.96 -0.86
CA MET A 139 18.47 -0.05 -0.25
C MET A 139 18.35 -1.42 -0.94
N THR A 140 17.13 -1.86 -1.25
CA THR A 140 16.86 -3.10 -2.00
C THR A 140 17.40 -3.01 -3.43
N ILE A 141 17.22 -1.89 -4.12
CA ILE A 141 17.71 -1.68 -5.48
C ILE A 141 19.24 -1.72 -5.53
N GLU A 142 19.91 -1.07 -4.58
CA GLU A 142 21.37 -1.08 -4.49
C GLU A 142 21.90 -2.50 -4.25
N MET A 143 21.32 -3.21 -3.26
CA MET A 143 21.69 -4.59 -2.97
C MET A 143 21.44 -5.52 -4.17
N MET A 144 20.31 -5.37 -4.85
CA MET A 144 19.98 -6.11 -6.07
C MET A 144 21.03 -5.90 -7.17
N LYS A 145 21.46 -4.65 -7.41
CA LYS A 145 22.49 -4.35 -8.41
C LYS A 145 23.82 -5.02 -8.09
N HIS A 146 24.24 -4.99 -6.83
CA HIS A 146 25.45 -5.69 -6.40
C HIS A 146 25.30 -7.20 -6.60
N ARG A 147 24.16 -7.78 -6.22
CA ARG A 147 23.87 -9.20 -6.36
C ARG A 147 23.90 -9.64 -7.83
N HIS A 148 23.24 -8.88 -8.71
CA HIS A 148 23.23 -9.14 -10.15
C HIS A 148 24.63 -9.12 -10.78
N LYS A 149 25.57 -8.32 -10.25
CA LYS A 149 26.96 -8.31 -10.74
C LYS A 149 27.65 -9.65 -10.46
N VAL A 150 27.56 -10.14 -9.22
CA VAL A 150 28.16 -11.44 -8.83
C VAL A 150 27.44 -12.59 -9.54
N GLU A 151 26.11 -12.53 -9.67
CA GLU A 151 25.34 -13.54 -10.42
C GLU A 151 25.79 -13.64 -11.88
N ARG A 152 26.13 -12.52 -12.55
CA ARG A 152 26.69 -12.55 -13.91
C ARG A 152 28.09 -13.18 -13.97
N GLU A 153 28.93 -12.94 -12.97
CA GLU A 153 30.27 -13.57 -12.88
C GLU A 153 30.17 -15.09 -12.76
N GLU A 154 29.09 -15.57 -12.12
CA GLU A 154 28.77 -17.01 -11.95
C GLU A 154 27.91 -17.59 -13.08
N ASN A 155 27.67 -16.84 -14.16
CA ASN A 155 26.82 -17.24 -15.30
C ASN A 155 25.37 -17.64 -14.92
N ILE A 156 24.79 -16.99 -13.91
CA ILE A 156 23.39 -17.15 -13.47
C ILE A 156 22.62 -15.82 -13.56
N GLY A 157 21.29 -15.87 -13.39
CA GLY A 157 20.40 -14.70 -13.37
C GLY A 157 19.40 -14.61 -14.53
N ASN A 158 19.52 -15.49 -15.52
CA ASN A 158 18.58 -15.60 -16.64
C ASN A 158 17.58 -16.74 -16.46
N GLU A 159 17.68 -17.50 -15.38
CA GLU A 159 16.69 -18.51 -15.01
C GLU A 159 15.35 -17.88 -14.62
N ILE A 160 14.29 -18.62 -14.93
CA ILE A 160 12.96 -18.39 -14.39
C ILE A 160 12.84 -19.22 -13.11
N GLY A 161 12.43 -18.59 -12.02
CA GLY A 161 12.43 -19.20 -10.68
C GLY A 161 13.78 -19.11 -9.96
N GLY A 162 13.87 -19.71 -8.77
CA GLY A 162 14.98 -19.48 -7.81
C GLY A 162 16.07 -20.56 -7.72
N SER A 163 15.99 -21.65 -8.48
CA SER A 163 16.78 -22.87 -8.20
C SER A 163 18.29 -22.71 -8.39
N LYS A 164 18.74 -22.13 -9.51
CA LYS A 164 20.18 -22.04 -9.83
C LYS A 164 20.96 -21.14 -8.87
N ASN A 165 20.37 -20.02 -8.46
CA ASN A 165 21.00 -19.12 -7.50
C ASN A 165 21.24 -19.79 -6.14
N GLN A 166 20.26 -20.56 -5.64
CA GLN A 166 20.40 -21.28 -4.38
C GLN A 166 21.51 -22.34 -4.43
N GLU A 167 21.67 -23.03 -5.57
CA GLU A 167 22.72 -24.03 -5.76
C GLU A 167 24.12 -23.41 -5.77
N VAL A 168 24.31 -22.31 -6.51
CA VAL A 168 25.60 -21.60 -6.56
C VAL A 168 25.94 -20.96 -5.21
N ALA A 169 24.94 -20.44 -4.50
CA ALA A 169 25.14 -19.86 -3.17
C ALA A 169 25.68 -20.86 -2.14
N LYS A 170 25.43 -22.17 -2.29
CA LYS A 170 26.03 -23.20 -1.42
C LYS A 170 27.55 -23.30 -1.56
N LYS A 171 28.08 -22.93 -2.73
CA LYS A 171 29.51 -23.02 -3.07
C LYS A 171 30.21 -21.65 -3.00
N ASN A 172 29.46 -20.56 -3.10
CA ASN A 172 29.98 -19.20 -3.06
C ASN A 172 29.52 -18.46 -1.77
N PRO A 173 30.38 -18.35 -0.73
CA PRO A 173 30.00 -17.72 0.55
C PRO A 173 29.69 -16.23 0.41
N LYS A 174 30.28 -15.54 -0.56
CA LYS A 174 29.98 -14.13 -0.87
C LYS A 174 28.55 -14.00 -1.39
N LEU A 175 28.14 -14.85 -2.33
CA LEU A 175 26.76 -14.86 -2.85
C LEU A 175 25.75 -15.22 -1.76
N ALA A 176 26.05 -16.20 -0.90
CA ALA A 176 25.20 -16.57 0.23
C ALA A 176 24.96 -15.41 1.21
N ALA A 177 26.03 -14.69 1.58
CA ALA A 177 25.93 -13.53 2.46
C ALA A 177 25.08 -12.40 1.83
N MET A 178 25.25 -12.17 0.52
CA MET A 178 24.45 -11.18 -0.22
C MET A 178 22.97 -11.58 -0.30
N ASN A 179 22.67 -12.86 -0.56
CA ASN A 179 21.29 -13.37 -0.55
C ASN A 179 20.62 -13.16 0.80
N LYS A 180 21.32 -13.46 1.91
CA LYS A 180 20.80 -13.23 3.26
C LYS A 180 20.49 -11.77 3.51
N LYS A 181 21.42 -10.86 3.15
CA LYS A 181 21.24 -9.41 3.35
C LYS A 181 20.11 -8.87 2.47
N PHE A 182 20.05 -9.29 1.21
CA PHE A 182 18.95 -8.93 0.31
C PHE A 182 17.60 -9.40 0.84
N GLY A 183 17.48 -10.67 1.23
CA GLY A 183 16.25 -11.25 1.76
C GLY A 183 15.77 -10.55 3.04
N MET A 184 16.70 -10.14 3.92
CA MET A 184 16.36 -9.37 5.12
C MET A 184 15.79 -7.98 4.78
N ILE A 185 16.44 -7.23 3.89
CA ILE A 185 16.01 -5.87 3.52
C ILE A 185 14.68 -5.93 2.74
N HIS A 186 14.59 -6.82 1.75
CA HIS A 186 13.37 -7.04 0.97
C HIS A 186 12.22 -7.51 1.87
N GLY A 187 12.49 -8.45 2.78
CA GLY A 187 11.52 -8.96 3.74
C GLY A 187 10.92 -7.89 4.63
N LEU A 188 11.76 -6.99 5.17
CA LEU A 188 11.30 -5.87 5.98
C LEU A 188 10.46 -4.88 5.17
N SER A 189 10.86 -4.60 3.92
CA SER A 189 10.07 -3.78 2.99
C SER A 189 8.68 -4.37 2.72
N SER A 190 8.63 -5.68 2.45
CA SER A 190 7.40 -6.43 2.20
C SER A 190 6.49 -6.46 3.42
N LEU A 191 7.05 -6.58 4.63
CA LEU A 191 6.28 -6.51 5.88
C LEU A 191 5.64 -5.14 6.07
N ILE A 192 6.40 -4.06 5.85
CA ILE A 192 5.87 -2.70 5.95
C ILE A 192 4.80 -2.44 4.89
N ASN A 193 4.97 -2.97 3.68
CA ASN A 193 3.94 -2.91 2.65
C ASN A 193 2.68 -3.68 3.05
N LEU A 194 2.81 -4.87 3.65
CA LEU A 194 1.66 -5.63 4.15
C LEU A 194 0.95 -4.91 5.30
N MET A 195 1.69 -4.28 6.21
CA MET A 195 1.10 -3.44 7.27
C MET A 195 0.32 -2.28 6.65
N SER A 196 0.86 -1.61 5.63
CA SER A 196 0.14 -0.59 4.87
C SER A 196 -1.14 -1.13 4.22
N PHE A 197 -1.10 -2.32 3.63
CA PHE A 197 -2.29 -2.94 3.06
C PHE A 197 -3.33 -3.27 4.14
N GLY A 198 -2.89 -3.79 5.29
CA GLY A 198 -3.75 -4.11 6.43
C GLY A 198 -4.51 -2.90 6.96
N VAL A 199 -3.84 -1.75 7.10
CA VAL A 199 -4.52 -0.51 7.54
C VAL A 199 -5.51 0.02 6.50
N LEU A 200 -5.20 -0.09 5.20
CA LEU A 200 -6.16 0.24 4.13
C LEU A 200 -7.36 -0.72 4.15
N ALA A 201 -7.16 -1.99 4.50
CA ALA A 201 -8.25 -2.95 4.63
C ALA A 201 -9.20 -2.56 5.78
N MET A 202 -8.64 -2.16 6.93
CA MET A 202 -9.42 -1.68 8.06
C MET A 202 -10.23 -0.42 7.72
N HIS A 203 -9.65 0.49 6.92
CA HIS A 203 -10.38 1.68 6.46
C HIS A 203 -11.48 1.33 5.46
N THR A 204 -11.23 0.37 4.57
CA THR A 204 -12.24 -0.15 3.64
C THR A 204 -13.44 -0.71 4.39
N TRP A 205 -13.19 -1.48 5.45
CA TRP A 205 -14.23 -2.02 6.32
C TRP A 205 -15.10 -0.91 6.93
N TYR A 206 -14.47 0.13 7.47
CA TYR A 206 -15.16 1.30 8.03
C TYR A 206 -16.04 2.01 6.98
N LEU A 207 -15.53 2.25 5.77
CA LEU A 207 -16.30 2.89 4.70
C LEU A 207 -17.50 2.04 4.27
N ALA A 208 -17.32 0.71 4.17
CA ALA A 208 -18.40 -0.22 3.84
C ALA A 208 -19.53 -0.19 4.89
N GLU A 209 -19.19 -0.18 6.18
CA GLU A 209 -20.19 -0.07 7.26
C GLU A 209 -20.97 1.24 7.19
N LYS A 210 -20.31 2.38 6.96
CA LYS A 210 -20.97 3.69 6.82
C LYS A 210 -21.89 3.71 5.59
N ALA A 211 -21.44 3.17 4.45
CA ALA A 211 -22.25 3.08 3.24
C ALA A 211 -23.52 2.22 3.43
N CYS A 212 -23.41 1.08 4.11
CA CYS A 212 -24.56 0.23 4.45
C CYS A 212 -25.57 0.95 5.34
N ARG A 213 -25.11 1.69 6.36
CA ARG A 213 -25.99 2.45 7.26
C ARG A 213 -26.76 3.57 6.54
N LEU A 214 -26.12 4.24 5.58
CA LEU A 214 -26.77 5.31 4.79
C LEU A 214 -27.86 4.78 3.85
N ARG A 215 -27.73 3.55 3.35
CA ARG A 215 -28.71 2.91 2.45
C ARG A 215 -29.91 2.29 3.21
N GLY A 216 -29.77 2.04 4.51
CA GLY A 216 -30.75 1.35 5.35
C GLY A 216 -31.44 2.22 6.40
N GLY A 217 -31.89 3.43 6.04
CA GLY A 217 -32.67 4.29 6.95
C GLY A 217 -33.88 3.55 7.54
N MET A 218 -34.03 3.60 8.88
CA MET A 218 -35.06 2.95 9.72
C MET A 218 -34.92 1.43 9.94
N ARG A 219 -34.19 1.06 11.00
CA ARG A 219 -34.77 0.41 12.19
C ARG A 219 -33.72 0.17 13.27
N ASP A 220 -34.08 0.55 14.49
CA ASP A 220 -33.45 0.19 15.76
C ASP A 220 -32.98 -1.26 15.78
N LEU A 221 -31.73 -1.45 16.23
CA LEU A 221 -31.23 -2.54 17.08
C LEU A 221 -29.72 -2.64 16.87
N GLY A 222 -28.98 -2.53 17.98
CA GLY A 222 -27.55 -2.78 18.01
C GLY A 222 -27.16 -4.09 17.30
N GLY A 223 -26.02 -4.06 16.62
CA GLY A 223 -25.32 -5.27 16.17
C GLY A 223 -25.79 -5.94 14.87
N PHE A 224 -26.83 -5.47 14.17
CA PHE A 224 -27.46 -6.26 13.09
C PHE A 224 -27.41 -5.68 11.66
N CYS A 225 -26.57 -4.68 11.37
CA CYS A 225 -26.59 -4.02 10.04
C CYS A 225 -25.90 -4.82 8.90
N PHE A 226 -25.29 -5.97 9.18
CA PHE A 226 -24.81 -6.88 8.12
C PHE A 226 -25.67 -8.12 7.94
N SER A 227 -26.80 -8.24 8.65
CA SER A 227 -27.65 -9.43 8.59
C SER A 227 -28.52 -9.58 7.35
N LEU A 228 -28.66 -8.54 6.52
CA LEU A 228 -29.72 -8.54 5.50
C LEU A 228 -29.32 -8.15 4.07
N ILE A 229 -28.04 -7.97 3.74
CA ILE A 229 -27.66 -7.57 2.36
C ILE A 229 -26.74 -8.56 1.63
N LEU A 230 -26.10 -9.50 2.32
CA LEU A 230 -25.30 -10.54 1.66
C LEU A 230 -25.49 -11.91 2.35
N PRO A 231 -25.79 -12.98 1.59
CA PRO A 231 -25.94 -14.32 2.17
C PRO A 231 -24.66 -14.73 2.91
N LYS A 232 -24.79 -15.49 4.01
CA LYS A 232 -23.69 -16.01 4.87
C LYS A 232 -22.37 -16.40 4.16
N PRO A 233 -22.35 -17.05 2.97
CA PRO A 233 -21.11 -17.33 2.25
C PRO A 233 -20.25 -16.10 1.87
N SER A 234 -20.85 -14.92 1.72
CA SER A 234 -20.16 -13.70 1.27
C SER A 234 -19.39 -12.95 2.38
N ARG A 235 -19.80 -13.11 3.65
CA ARG A 235 -19.06 -12.57 4.82
C ARG A 235 -17.77 -13.35 5.05
N LEU A 236 -17.88 -14.66 4.90
CA LEU A 236 -16.73 -15.52 4.72
C LEU A 236 -15.96 -15.08 3.50
N LEU A 237 -16.55 -14.72 2.36
CA LEU A 237 -15.78 -14.34 1.16
C LEU A 237 -14.95 -13.05 1.29
N ALA A 238 -15.38 -11.99 1.98
CA ALA A 238 -14.57 -10.75 2.11
C ALA A 238 -13.45 -10.87 3.15
N VAL A 239 -13.76 -11.50 4.30
CA VAL A 239 -12.76 -11.88 5.31
C VAL A 239 -11.86 -12.98 4.73
N SER A 240 -12.41 -13.93 3.98
CA SER A 240 -11.63 -14.95 3.28
C SER A 240 -10.88 -14.37 2.12
N VAL A 241 -11.27 -13.32 1.40
CA VAL A 241 -10.39 -12.75 0.37
C VAL A 241 -9.19 -12.10 1.06
N THR A 242 -9.38 -11.37 2.17
CA THR A 242 -8.27 -10.80 2.92
C THR A 242 -7.41 -11.86 3.62
N VAL A 243 -8.02 -12.91 4.17
CA VAL A 243 -7.36 -14.04 4.86
C VAL A 243 -6.76 -15.03 3.86
N LEU A 244 -7.38 -15.25 2.70
CA LEU A 244 -6.88 -16.08 1.59
C LEU A 244 -5.78 -15.35 0.86
N LEU A 245 -5.88 -14.03 0.64
CA LEU A 245 -4.75 -13.23 0.15
C LEU A 245 -3.62 -13.21 1.18
N GLY A 246 -3.93 -13.08 2.47
CA GLY A 246 -2.97 -13.25 3.57
C GLY A 246 -2.35 -14.64 3.63
N SER A 247 -3.11 -15.70 3.36
CA SER A 247 -2.65 -17.09 3.37
C SER A 247 -1.87 -17.43 2.11
N ILE A 248 -2.31 -16.99 0.93
CA ILE A 248 -1.58 -17.05 -0.35
C ILE A 248 -0.27 -16.28 -0.21
N PHE A 249 -0.29 -15.15 0.49
CA PHE A 249 0.89 -14.37 0.78
C PHE A 249 1.80 -15.13 1.72
N VAL A 250 1.39 -15.55 2.92
CA VAL A 250 2.21 -16.36 3.84
C VAL A 250 2.76 -17.63 3.18
N HIS A 251 1.99 -18.27 2.30
CA HIS A 251 2.39 -19.49 1.62
C HIS A 251 3.36 -19.25 0.43
N ASN A 252 3.26 -18.10 -0.26
CA ASN A 252 4.21 -17.65 -1.29
C ASN A 252 5.29 -16.67 -0.76
N TRP A 253 5.22 -16.31 0.52
CA TRP A 253 6.09 -15.34 1.18
C TRP A 253 7.51 -15.88 1.22
N SER A 254 7.65 -17.19 1.42
CA SER A 254 8.91 -17.93 1.23
C SER A 254 9.44 -17.79 -0.20
N LEU A 255 8.61 -17.91 -1.23
CA LEU A 255 9.06 -17.81 -2.63
C LEU A 255 9.57 -16.41 -3.00
N LEU A 256 8.97 -15.35 -2.45
CA LEU A 256 9.45 -13.97 -2.61
C LEU A 256 10.70 -13.66 -1.74
N PHE A 257 10.83 -14.30 -0.58
CA PHE A 257 12.03 -14.21 0.27
C PHE A 257 13.27 -14.89 -0.32
N PHE A 258 13.07 -15.93 -1.14
CA PHE A 258 14.14 -16.71 -1.77
C PHE A 258 14.40 -16.34 -3.24
N ALA A 259 13.75 -15.29 -3.74
CA ALA A 259 14.00 -14.65 -5.03
C ALA A 259 15.29 -13.81 -5.08
#